data_AF-R1D7S7-F1
#
_entry.id   AF-R1D7S7-F1
#
_cell.length_a   1.000
_cell.length_b   1.000
_cell.length_c   1.000
_cell.angle_alpha   90.00
_cell.angle_beta   90.00
_cell.angle_gamma   90.00
#
_symmetry.space_group_name_H-M   'P 1'
#
loop_
_entity.id
_entity.type
_entity.pdbx_description
1 polymer ?
#
loop_
_entity_poly.entity_id
_entity_poly.type
_entity_poly.pdbx_seq_one_letter_code
_entity_poly.pdbx_strand_id
1 'polypeptide(L)'
;MKGKGSRGMPKKAMMRPGDMVNTGAKKRMMARDFQQKKEWVRVAKLEDDLAAKGSTKAVEAGRAPGGMGPTGFQEGSKYIWSLVRGEGYYGEDGEEEAKVFATDGACRACKFPLTRGVWSGAQAGCDEQTLTCPACGTRYSLESGEPLDFLPGDNPVHWLAKVANEKNGPQRLAVLPTRVSKSGAVYVRLPENTIID
;
A
#
# COMPACT_ATOMS: atom_id res chain seq x y z
N MET A 1 3.07 -62.86 27.68
CA MET A 1 3.41 -61.96 26.55
C MET A 1 2.14 -61.65 25.77
N LYS A 2 1.62 -60.42 25.84
CA LYS A 2 0.47 -59.95 25.04
C LYS A 2 0.97 -58.81 24.15
N GLY A 3 0.89 -59.00 22.83
CA GLY A 3 1.40 -58.09 21.81
C GLY A 3 0.66 -56.74 21.84
N LYS A 4 1.43 -55.66 21.93
CA LYS A 4 0.93 -54.28 21.84
C LYS A 4 0.68 -53.93 20.37
N GLY A 5 -0.53 -53.44 20.10
CA GLY A 5 -0.98 -52.98 18.79
C GLY A 5 -0.09 -51.89 18.20
N SER A 6 0.06 -51.96 16.88
CA SER A 6 0.63 -50.93 16.02
C SER A 6 -0.24 -49.66 16.09
N ARG A 7 0.19 -48.68 16.89
CA ARG A 7 -0.34 -47.32 16.80
C ARG A 7 0.18 -46.69 15.52
N GLY A 8 -0.77 -46.36 14.63
CA GLY A 8 -0.55 -45.82 13.31
C GLY A 8 0.36 -44.59 13.30
N MET A 9 1.19 -44.54 12.27
CA MET A 9 1.96 -43.36 11.89
C MET A 9 1.02 -42.14 11.81
N PRO A 10 1.41 -40.97 12.35
CA PRO A 10 0.66 -39.75 12.14
C PRO A 10 0.63 -39.46 10.64
N LYS A 11 -0.56 -39.53 10.05
CA LYS A 11 -0.80 -39.09 8.66
C LYS A 11 -0.29 -37.65 8.56
N LYS A 12 0.75 -37.44 7.74
CA LYS A 12 1.12 -36.11 7.25
C LYS A 12 -0.16 -35.47 6.72
N ALA A 13 -0.69 -34.51 7.45
CA ALA A 13 -1.72 -33.62 6.94
C ALA A 13 -1.10 -32.91 5.73
N MET A 14 -1.50 -33.34 4.54
CA MET A 14 -1.23 -32.60 3.31
C MET A 14 -2.04 -31.31 3.42
N MET A 15 -1.42 -30.26 3.94
CA MET A 15 -1.96 -28.90 3.85
C MET A 15 -2.08 -28.52 2.38
N ARG A 16 -3.26 -28.04 2.01
CA ARG A 16 -3.54 -27.48 0.68
C ARG A 16 -2.67 -26.24 0.45
N PRO A 17 -2.05 -26.08 -0.74
CA PRO A 17 -1.38 -24.83 -1.10
C PRO A 17 -2.46 -23.76 -1.35
N GLY A 18 -2.47 -22.66 -0.60
CA GLY A 18 -3.40 -21.55 -0.87
C GLY A 18 -3.55 -20.53 0.25
N ASP A 19 -4.07 -20.92 1.42
CA ASP A 19 -4.75 -19.94 2.30
C ASP A 19 -4.04 -19.58 3.61
N MET A 20 -2.80 -20.01 3.80
CA MET A 20 -1.96 -19.59 4.93
C MET A 20 -0.54 -19.30 4.45
N VAL A 21 -0.37 -18.32 3.57
CA VAL A 21 0.94 -17.67 3.38
C VAL A 21 1.24 -16.83 4.63
N ASN A 22 1.50 -17.58 5.70
CA ASN A 22 2.25 -17.32 6.91
C ASN A 22 2.55 -15.83 7.12
N THR A 23 1.63 -15.13 7.77
CA THR A 23 1.81 -13.73 8.24
C THR A 23 3.16 -13.56 8.93
N GLY A 24 3.61 -14.57 9.69
CA GLY A 24 4.95 -14.61 10.28
C GLY A 24 6.09 -14.66 9.28
N ALA A 25 5.95 -15.34 8.14
CA ALA A 25 6.94 -15.33 7.07
C ALA A 25 6.99 -13.97 6.35
N LYS A 26 5.83 -13.34 6.06
CA LYS A 26 5.79 -11.97 5.53
C LYS A 26 6.44 -10.98 6.48
N LYS A 27 6.16 -11.07 7.79
CA LYS A 27 6.76 -10.23 8.84
C LYS A 27 8.27 -10.42 8.94
N ARG A 28 8.77 -11.66 8.90
CA ARG A 28 10.22 -11.96 8.87
C ARG A 28 10.89 -11.41 7.62
N MET A 29 10.24 -11.52 6.45
CA MET A 29 10.75 -10.98 5.20
C MET A 29 10.82 -9.46 5.22
N MET A 30 9.77 -8.78 5.70
CA MET A 30 9.75 -7.32 5.88
C MET A 30 10.80 -6.83 6.87
N ALA A 31 10.99 -7.54 8.00
CA ALA A 31 12.02 -7.20 8.97
C ALA A 31 13.43 -7.35 8.39
N ARG A 32 13.68 -8.42 7.62
CA ARG A 32 14.95 -8.65 6.92
C ARG A 32 15.20 -7.58 5.86
N ASP A 33 14.20 -7.27 5.05
CA ASP A 33 14.29 -6.22 4.02
C ASP A 33 14.56 -4.84 4.62
N PHE A 34 14.02 -4.56 5.80
CA PHE A 34 14.33 -3.32 6.53
C PHE A 34 15.77 -3.25 7.02
N GLN A 35 16.32 -4.36 7.51
CA GLN A 35 17.70 -4.38 8.01
C GLN A 35 18.74 -4.38 6.88
N GLN A 36 18.39 -4.95 5.72
CA GLN A 36 19.33 -5.17 4.62
C GLN A 36 19.32 -4.06 3.56
N LYS A 37 18.24 -3.28 3.43
CA LYS A 37 18.07 -2.31 2.35
C LYS A 37 18.13 -0.88 2.88
N LYS A 38 18.95 -0.04 2.23
CA LYS A 38 19.26 1.34 2.68
C LYS A 38 18.19 2.39 2.30
N GLU A 39 17.11 2.01 1.62
CA GLU A 39 16.17 2.94 0.98
C GLU A 39 14.93 3.28 1.84
N TRP A 40 14.97 2.97 3.14
CA TRP A 40 13.86 3.29 4.04
C TRP A 40 13.98 4.72 4.55
N VAL A 41 13.00 5.55 4.20
CA VAL A 41 12.93 6.95 4.60
C VAL A 41 11.81 7.12 5.63
N ARG A 42 12.12 7.78 6.74
CA ARG A 42 11.10 8.18 7.71
C ARG A 42 10.33 9.38 7.16
N VAL A 43 9.00 9.26 7.05
CA VAL A 43 8.17 10.27 6.38
C VAL A 43 7.07 10.88 7.25
N ALA A 44 6.68 10.22 8.33
CA ALA A 44 5.59 10.67 9.20
C ALA A 44 5.67 10.05 10.60
N LYS A 45 4.83 10.54 11.51
CA LYS A 45 4.57 9.94 12.82
C LYS A 45 3.08 9.66 12.98
N LEU A 46 2.74 8.41 13.30
CA LEU A 46 1.38 7.88 13.25
C LEU A 46 0.38 8.72 14.08
N GLU A 47 0.72 9.00 15.33
CA GLU A 47 -0.15 9.74 16.27
C GLU A 47 -0.39 11.19 15.86
N ASP A 48 0.60 11.81 15.21
CA ASP A 48 0.55 13.23 14.86
C ASP A 48 -0.13 13.43 13.50
N ASP A 49 0.09 12.49 12.59
CA ASP A 49 -0.20 12.65 11.16
C ASP A 49 -1.31 11.75 10.62
N LEU A 50 -1.51 10.59 11.24
CA LEU A 50 -2.33 9.48 10.73
C LEU A 50 -3.11 8.79 11.87
N ALA A 51 -3.60 9.59 12.81
CA ALA A 51 -4.19 9.10 14.06
C ALA A 51 -5.45 8.25 13.84
N ALA A 52 -6.29 8.63 12.87
CA ALA A 52 -7.56 7.95 12.60
C ALA A 52 -7.44 6.98 11.41
N LYS A 53 -8.15 5.85 11.44
CA LYS A 53 -8.31 4.97 10.27
C LYS A 53 -8.97 5.74 9.13
N GLY A 54 -8.48 5.54 7.91
CA GLY A 54 -8.87 6.29 6.72
C GLY A 54 -8.28 7.70 6.60
N SER A 55 -7.57 8.21 7.62
CA SER A 55 -6.85 9.48 7.49
C SER A 55 -5.75 9.37 6.44
N THR A 56 -5.48 10.48 5.78
CA THR A 56 -4.52 10.57 4.68
C THR A 56 -3.55 11.73 4.88
N LYS A 57 -2.33 11.59 4.37
CA LYS A 57 -1.32 12.66 4.43
C LYS A 57 -0.48 12.69 3.17
N ALA A 58 -0.24 13.88 2.63
CA ALA A 58 0.76 14.08 1.59
C ALA A 58 2.15 14.04 2.20
N VAL A 59 3.06 13.28 1.63
CA VAL A 59 4.48 13.31 2.00
C VAL A 59 5.34 13.45 0.76
N GLU A 60 6.36 14.30 0.87
CA GLU A 60 7.42 14.41 -0.13
C GLU A 60 8.55 13.47 0.28
N ALA A 61 8.86 12.50 -0.57
CA ALA A 61 9.93 11.55 -0.28
C ALA A 61 10.57 11.04 -1.58
N GLY A 62 11.85 11.33 -1.71
CA GLY A 62 12.64 10.95 -2.87
C GLY A 62 12.45 11.86 -4.06
N ARG A 63 13.41 11.78 -4.99
CA ARG A 63 13.44 12.58 -6.20
C ARG A 63 13.85 11.74 -7.40
N ALA A 64 13.28 12.06 -8.55
CA ALA A 64 13.73 11.48 -9.82
C ALA A 64 15.20 11.85 -10.07
N PRO A 65 15.97 10.97 -10.75
CA PRO A 65 17.30 11.36 -11.21
C PRO A 65 17.19 12.57 -12.16
N GLY A 66 18.07 13.54 -11.96
CA GLY A 66 18.20 14.69 -12.87
C GLY A 66 18.72 14.29 -14.24
N GLY A 67 18.64 15.22 -15.19
CA GLY A 67 19.07 14.99 -16.56
C GLY A 67 19.66 16.23 -17.19
N MET A 68 20.37 16.06 -18.31
CA MET A 68 20.85 17.19 -19.11
C MET A 68 19.71 17.74 -19.96
N GLY A 69 19.27 18.94 -19.63
CA GLY A 69 18.34 19.73 -20.44
C GLY A 69 19.07 20.69 -21.38
N PRO A 70 18.31 21.42 -22.23
CA PRO A 70 18.87 22.37 -23.19
C PRO A 70 19.64 23.55 -22.54
N THR A 71 19.45 23.78 -21.24
CA THR A 71 20.10 24.85 -20.47
C THR A 71 21.09 24.33 -19.42
N GLY A 72 21.46 23.05 -19.45
CA GLY A 72 22.36 22.42 -18.46
C GLY A 72 21.69 21.32 -17.64
N PHE A 73 22.34 20.90 -16.55
CA PHE A 73 21.80 19.87 -15.66
C PHE A 73 20.55 20.38 -14.94
N GLN A 74 19.45 19.62 -15.06
CA GLN A 74 18.19 19.89 -14.40
C GLN A 74 17.98 18.83 -13.32
N GLU A 75 17.74 19.29 -12.09
CA GLU A 75 17.36 18.40 -11.00
C GLU A 75 16.03 17.72 -11.32
N GLY A 76 15.90 16.44 -10.98
CA GLY A 76 14.66 15.72 -11.19
C GLY A 76 13.55 16.20 -10.25
N SER A 77 12.30 15.96 -10.65
CA SER A 77 11.14 16.33 -9.83
C SER A 77 11.08 15.49 -8.55
N LYS A 78 10.64 16.13 -7.46
CA LYS A 78 10.38 15.44 -6.20
C LYS A 78 9.11 14.60 -6.29
N TYR A 79 9.12 13.44 -5.65
CA TYR A 79 7.95 12.56 -5.61
C TYR A 79 7.04 12.93 -4.44
N ILE A 80 5.74 12.99 -4.72
CA ILE A 80 4.68 13.19 -3.73
C ILE A 80 3.91 11.88 -3.60
N TRP A 81 3.88 11.36 -2.37
CA TRP A 81 3.15 10.16 -1.99
C TRP A 81 1.95 10.51 -1.12
N SER A 82 0.87 9.75 -1.28
CA SER A 82 -0.28 9.79 -0.39
C SER A 82 -0.19 8.66 0.61
N LEU A 83 0.01 8.99 1.88
CA LEU A 83 -0.13 8.04 2.97
C LEU A 83 -1.61 7.85 3.30
N VAL A 84 -2.02 6.62 3.61
CA VAL A 84 -3.39 6.27 4.02
C VAL A 84 -3.31 5.35 5.24
N ARG A 85 -3.95 5.73 6.35
CA ARG A 85 -4.06 4.86 7.53
C ARG A 85 -5.09 3.76 7.25
N GLY A 86 -4.64 2.52 7.16
CA GLY A 86 -5.52 1.36 6.99
C GLY A 86 -5.96 0.73 8.30
N GLU A 87 -6.72 -0.36 8.17
CA GLU A 87 -6.92 -1.32 9.26
C GLU A 87 -5.64 -2.11 9.50
N GLY A 88 -5.21 -2.14 10.76
CA GLY A 88 -4.12 -2.98 11.22
C GLY A 88 -4.50 -4.44 11.29
N TYR A 89 -3.52 -5.30 11.55
CA TYR A 89 -3.74 -6.70 11.91
C TYR A 89 -3.41 -6.89 13.39
N TYR A 90 -4.12 -7.79 14.05
CA TYR A 90 -3.78 -8.19 15.42
C TYR A 90 -2.56 -9.11 15.39
N GLY A 91 -1.51 -8.73 16.12
CA GLY A 91 -0.34 -9.57 16.33
C GLY A 91 -0.65 -10.76 17.24
N GLU A 92 0.31 -11.68 17.36
CA GLU A 92 0.24 -12.82 18.30
C GLU A 92 0.07 -12.36 19.76
N ASP A 93 0.58 -11.17 20.09
CA ASP A 93 0.48 -10.54 21.42
C ASP A 93 -0.89 -9.86 21.67
N GLY A 94 -1.81 -9.90 20.70
CA GLY A 94 -3.14 -9.29 20.80
C GLY A 94 -3.20 -7.78 20.56
N GLU A 95 -2.06 -7.12 20.34
CA GLU A 95 -2.00 -5.69 19.98
C GLU A 95 -2.26 -5.47 18.47
N GLU A 96 -3.04 -4.43 18.13
CA GLU A 96 -3.25 -4.02 16.73
C GLU A 96 -1.97 -3.37 16.18
N GLU A 97 -1.30 -4.03 15.22
CA GLU A 97 -0.20 -3.43 14.49
C GLU A 97 -0.74 -2.48 13.43
N ALA A 98 -0.39 -1.18 13.55
CA ALA A 98 -0.82 -0.17 12.61
C ALA A 98 -0.33 -0.44 11.18
N LYS A 99 -1.27 -0.52 10.23
CA LYS A 99 -1.03 -0.55 8.79
C LYS A 99 -1.18 0.86 8.20
N VAL A 100 -0.19 1.28 7.43
CA VAL A 100 -0.21 2.51 6.63
C VAL A 100 0.13 2.12 5.21
N PHE A 101 -0.61 2.62 4.23
CA PHE A 101 -0.29 2.45 2.82
C PHE A 101 0.35 3.72 2.29
N ALA A 102 1.26 3.61 1.33
CA ALA A 102 1.83 4.73 0.61
C ALA A 102 1.57 4.53 -0.87
N THR A 103 0.79 5.42 -1.47
CA THR A 103 0.41 5.36 -2.88
C THR A 103 0.79 6.64 -3.62
N ASP A 104 0.61 6.67 -4.95
CA ASP A 104 0.80 7.90 -5.72
C ASP A 104 0.03 9.09 -5.11
N GLY A 105 0.64 10.28 -5.09
CA GLY A 105 -0.01 11.49 -4.60
C GLY A 105 -1.23 11.94 -5.43
N ALA A 106 -1.34 11.47 -6.67
CA ALA A 106 -2.40 11.84 -7.61
C ALA A 106 -3.00 10.61 -8.30
N CYS A 107 -4.29 10.70 -8.59
CA CYS A 107 -5.06 9.66 -9.26
C CYS A 107 -4.48 9.41 -10.66
N ARG A 108 -4.18 8.16 -10.99
CA ARG A 108 -3.64 7.83 -12.31
C ARG A 108 -4.63 8.12 -13.43
N ALA A 109 -5.93 7.94 -13.17
CA ALA A 109 -7.01 8.16 -14.13
C ALA A 109 -7.25 9.64 -14.48
N CYS A 110 -7.38 10.52 -13.47
CA CYS A 110 -7.80 11.93 -13.67
C CYS A 110 -6.88 12.99 -13.05
N LYS A 111 -5.74 12.59 -12.48
CA LYS A 111 -4.74 13.45 -11.81
C LYS A 111 -5.22 14.20 -10.57
N PHE A 112 -6.44 13.92 -10.09
CA PHE A 112 -6.94 14.47 -8.84
C PHE A 112 -6.10 14.02 -7.62
N PRO A 113 -5.82 14.88 -6.62
CA PRO A 113 -5.03 14.51 -5.45
C PRO A 113 -5.66 13.35 -4.64
N LEU A 114 -4.91 12.26 -4.45
CA LEU A 114 -5.39 11.09 -3.70
C LEU A 114 -5.32 11.26 -2.19
N THR A 115 -4.74 12.35 -1.71
CA THR A 115 -4.83 12.78 -0.32
C THR A 115 -6.25 13.14 0.08
N ARG A 116 -7.16 13.34 -0.89
CA ARG A 116 -8.60 13.49 -0.66
C ARG A 116 -9.39 12.21 -1.00
N GLY A 117 -8.69 11.10 -1.21
CA GLY A 117 -9.31 9.80 -1.48
C GLY A 117 -10.15 9.31 -0.32
N VAL A 118 -11.23 8.60 -0.64
CA VAL A 118 -12.10 7.96 0.35
C VAL A 118 -11.61 6.55 0.59
N TRP A 119 -11.09 6.28 1.78
CA TRP A 119 -10.70 4.94 2.20
C TRP A 119 -11.93 4.08 2.52
N SER A 120 -11.88 2.80 2.16
CA SER A 120 -12.80 1.78 2.65
C SER A 120 -12.00 0.61 3.19
N GLY A 121 -12.31 0.18 4.41
CA GLY A 121 -11.69 -0.95 5.08
C GLY A 121 -11.99 -2.29 4.42
N ALA A 122 -11.45 -3.36 4.99
CA ALA A 122 -11.69 -4.71 4.50
C ALA A 122 -13.18 -5.04 4.65
N GLN A 123 -13.81 -5.50 3.57
CA GLN A 123 -15.21 -5.91 3.59
C GLN A 123 -15.34 -7.37 4.07
N ALA A 124 -16.49 -7.77 4.61
CA ALA A 124 -16.70 -9.13 5.08
C ALA A 124 -16.43 -10.15 3.95
N GLY A 125 -15.40 -10.99 4.14
CA GLY A 125 -14.95 -11.98 3.16
C GLY A 125 -13.90 -11.49 2.16
N CYS A 126 -13.40 -10.26 2.29
CA CYS A 126 -12.34 -9.70 1.46
C CYS A 126 -11.37 -8.85 2.31
N ASP A 127 -10.13 -9.31 2.45
CA ASP A 127 -9.08 -8.60 3.20
C ASP A 127 -8.50 -7.38 2.45
N GLU A 128 -9.07 -7.02 1.29
CA GLU A 128 -8.59 -5.95 0.42
C GLU A 128 -9.15 -4.59 0.88
N GLN A 129 -8.26 -3.65 1.19
CA GLN A 129 -8.62 -2.29 1.54
C GLN A 129 -8.54 -1.43 0.28
N THR A 130 -9.42 -0.44 0.17
CA THR A 130 -9.53 0.32 -1.07
C THR A 130 -9.45 1.82 -0.84
N LEU A 131 -9.05 2.53 -1.90
CA LEU A 131 -9.04 3.99 -1.96
C LEU A 131 -9.79 4.43 -3.21
N THR A 132 -10.84 5.22 -3.02
CA THR A 132 -11.69 5.74 -4.09
C THR A 132 -11.36 7.19 -4.36
N CYS A 133 -11.09 7.53 -5.61
CA CYS A 133 -10.94 8.92 -6.04
C CYS A 133 -12.33 9.61 -6.05
N PRO A 134 -12.54 10.69 -5.27
CA PRO A 134 -13.85 11.33 -5.18
C PRO A 134 -14.23 12.14 -6.42
N ALA A 135 -13.27 12.42 -7.31
CA ALA A 135 -13.51 13.23 -8.51
C ALA A 135 -13.99 12.38 -9.70
N CYS A 136 -13.46 11.17 -9.85
CA CYS A 136 -13.74 10.32 -11.01
C CYS A 136 -14.34 8.96 -10.64
N GLY A 137 -14.50 8.67 -9.35
CA GLY A 137 -15.03 7.42 -8.83
C GLY A 137 -14.10 6.21 -8.95
N THR A 138 -12.91 6.35 -9.55
CA THR A 138 -12.02 5.20 -9.73
C THR A 138 -11.58 4.65 -8.38
N ARG A 139 -11.78 3.35 -8.18
CA ARG A 139 -11.45 2.62 -6.96
C ARG A 139 -10.19 1.80 -7.16
N TYR A 140 -9.25 1.91 -6.25
CA TYR A 140 -7.98 1.19 -6.29
C TYR A 140 -7.81 0.29 -5.07
N SER A 141 -7.21 -0.87 -5.28
CA SER A 141 -6.67 -1.71 -4.22
C SER A 141 -5.50 -1.02 -3.53
N LEU A 142 -5.46 -0.99 -2.20
CA LEU A 142 -4.31 -0.48 -1.45
C LEU A 142 -3.21 -1.51 -1.26
N GLU A 143 -3.52 -2.81 -1.43
CA GLU A 143 -2.56 -3.90 -1.39
C GLU A 143 -1.77 -4.03 -2.70
N SER A 144 -2.49 -3.99 -3.83
CA SER A 144 -1.89 -4.16 -5.15
C SER A 144 -1.74 -2.83 -5.88
N GLY A 145 -2.62 -1.85 -5.71
CA GLY A 145 -2.69 -0.67 -6.56
C GLY A 145 -3.51 -0.89 -7.83
N GLU A 146 -4.06 -2.09 -8.04
CA GLU A 146 -4.88 -2.37 -9.22
C GLU A 146 -6.18 -1.55 -9.19
N PRO A 147 -6.61 -0.99 -10.34
CA PRO A 147 -7.91 -0.36 -10.45
C PRO A 147 -8.98 -1.45 -10.42
N LEU A 148 -9.78 -1.47 -9.36
CA LEU A 148 -10.89 -2.40 -9.17
C LEU A 148 -12.11 -1.94 -9.96
N ASP A 149 -12.41 -0.64 -9.93
CA ASP A 149 -13.47 -0.01 -10.71
C ASP A 149 -12.90 1.22 -11.40
N PHE A 150 -12.79 1.20 -12.73
CA PHE A 150 -12.23 2.29 -13.51
C PHE A 150 -13.30 3.21 -14.09
N LEU A 151 -13.29 4.49 -13.69
CA LEU A 151 -14.20 5.53 -14.16
C LEU A 151 -15.67 5.05 -14.23
N PRO A 152 -16.28 4.67 -13.09
CA PRO A 152 -17.59 4.02 -13.08
C PRO A 152 -18.69 4.87 -13.72
N GLY A 153 -18.66 6.19 -13.55
CA GLY A 153 -19.68 7.09 -14.12
C GLY A 153 -21.06 6.97 -13.44
N ASP A 154 -21.06 6.58 -12.18
CA ASP A 154 -22.21 6.37 -11.28
C ASP A 154 -22.95 7.66 -10.89
N ASN A 155 -22.35 8.83 -11.12
CA ASN A 155 -23.01 10.12 -10.94
C ASN A 155 -22.58 11.12 -12.04
N PRO A 156 -23.27 12.27 -12.20
CA PRO A 156 -22.98 13.22 -13.28
C PRO A 156 -21.53 13.74 -13.30
N VAL A 157 -20.91 13.96 -12.14
CA VAL A 157 -19.51 14.41 -12.06
C VAL A 157 -18.56 13.31 -12.52
N HIS A 158 -18.79 12.07 -12.09
CA HIS A 158 -17.99 10.92 -12.50
C HIS A 158 -18.19 10.59 -13.99
N TRP A 159 -19.39 10.79 -14.54
CA TRP A 159 -19.65 10.62 -15.96
C TRP A 159 -18.84 11.62 -16.81
N LEU A 160 -18.81 12.90 -16.41
CA LEU A 160 -17.96 13.89 -17.07
C LEU A 160 -16.47 13.53 -16.97
N ALA A 161 -16.03 13.09 -15.80
CA ALA A 161 -14.66 12.64 -15.60
C ALA A 161 -14.33 11.40 -16.45
N LYS A 162 -15.29 10.49 -16.65
CA LYS A 162 -15.16 9.33 -17.53
C LYS A 162 -14.93 9.74 -18.97
N VAL A 163 -15.83 10.55 -19.53
CA VAL A 163 -15.71 11.04 -20.92
C VAL A 163 -14.39 11.78 -21.14
N ALA A 164 -13.92 12.57 -20.16
CA ALA A 164 -12.67 13.29 -20.26
C ALA A 164 -11.41 12.39 -20.21
N ASN A 165 -11.48 11.24 -19.53
CA ASN A 165 -10.29 10.44 -19.17
C ASN A 165 -10.31 8.98 -19.64
N GLU A 166 -11.36 8.51 -20.33
CA GLU A 166 -11.50 7.12 -20.76
C GLU A 166 -10.32 6.64 -21.62
N LYS A 167 -9.72 7.54 -22.40
CA LYS A 167 -8.57 7.25 -23.27
C LYS A 167 -7.29 6.91 -22.52
N ASN A 168 -7.21 7.27 -21.22
CA ASN A 168 -6.03 6.97 -20.40
C ASN A 168 -5.94 5.47 -20.06
N GLY A 169 -7.06 4.75 -20.13
CA GLY A 169 -7.16 3.35 -19.75
C GLY A 169 -6.95 3.11 -18.24
N PRO A 170 -7.26 1.89 -17.75
CA PRO A 170 -6.99 1.51 -16.36
C PRO A 170 -5.48 1.46 -16.11
N GLN A 171 -5.01 2.25 -15.16
CA GLN A 171 -3.60 2.33 -14.75
C GLN A 171 -3.48 1.99 -13.27
N ARG A 172 -2.52 1.12 -12.94
CA ARG A 172 -2.19 0.73 -11.57
C ARG A 172 -1.58 1.90 -10.80
N LEU A 173 -1.96 2.08 -9.54
CA LEU A 173 -1.24 2.94 -8.61
C LEU A 173 0.10 2.30 -8.24
N ALA A 174 1.14 3.11 -8.10
CA ALA A 174 2.29 2.68 -7.34
C ALA A 174 1.86 2.54 -5.87
N VAL A 175 2.19 1.39 -5.28
CA VAL A 175 2.04 1.13 -3.85
C VAL A 175 3.41 0.80 -3.31
N LEU A 176 3.93 1.66 -2.44
CA LEU A 176 5.25 1.46 -1.85
C LEU A 176 5.19 0.59 -0.60
N PRO A 177 6.22 -0.23 -0.35
CA PRO A 177 6.36 -0.91 0.93
C PRO A 177 6.46 0.10 2.07
N THR A 178 5.67 -0.12 3.11
CA THR A 178 5.61 0.71 4.30
C THR A 178 5.92 -0.10 5.55
N ARG A 179 6.39 0.58 6.59
CA ARG A 179 6.57 -0.01 7.91
C ARG A 179 6.31 1.03 9.00
N VAL A 180 5.60 0.61 10.05
CA VAL A 180 5.42 1.41 11.26
C VAL A 180 6.32 0.83 12.36
N SER A 181 7.12 1.67 13.03
CA SER A 181 7.91 1.25 14.18
C SER A 181 7.04 1.13 15.43
N LYS A 182 7.56 0.47 16.48
CA LYS A 182 6.91 0.45 17.81
C LYS A 182 6.71 1.85 18.40
N SER A 183 7.55 2.82 18.02
CA SER A 183 7.42 4.23 18.42
C SER A 183 6.46 5.04 17.54
N GLY A 184 5.74 4.40 16.61
CA GLY A 184 4.80 5.07 15.72
C GLY A 184 5.44 5.84 14.56
N ALA A 185 6.76 5.71 14.32
CA ALA A 185 7.39 6.32 13.16
C ALA A 185 7.04 5.53 11.89
N VAL A 186 6.61 6.23 10.84
CA VAL A 186 6.24 5.65 9.55
C VAL A 186 7.42 5.75 8.59
N TYR A 187 7.81 4.62 8.04
CA TYR A 187 8.86 4.49 7.04
C TYR A 187 8.26 4.02 5.72
N VAL A 188 8.77 4.58 4.63
CA VAL A 188 8.44 4.20 3.26
C VAL A 188 9.72 3.75 2.59
N ARG A 189 9.64 2.64 1.85
CA ARG A 189 10.74 2.23 0.98
C ARG A 189 10.54 2.80 -0.41
N LEU A 190 11.47 3.66 -0.81
CA LEU A 190 11.43 4.30 -2.13
C LEU A 190 11.84 3.32 -3.24
N PRO A 191 11.40 3.54 -4.48
CA PRO A 191 11.86 2.75 -5.63
C PRO A 191 13.38 2.83 -5.81
N GLU A 192 13.96 1.77 -6.37
CA GLU A 192 15.39 1.74 -6.73
C GLU A 192 15.71 2.87 -7.72
N ASN A 193 16.88 3.51 -7.55
CA ASN A 193 17.33 4.70 -8.30
C ASN A 193 16.62 6.02 -7.94
N THR A 194 15.88 6.07 -6.83
CA THR A 194 15.39 7.33 -6.27
C THR A 194 16.52 8.04 -5.52
N ILE A 195 16.71 9.34 -5.76
CA ILE A 195 17.65 10.16 -4.97
C ILE A 195 16.99 10.47 -3.62
N ILE A 196 17.71 10.24 -2.54
CA ILE A 196 17.29 10.51 -1.16
C ILE A 196 18.14 11.69 -0.67
N ASP A 197 17.49 12.77 -0.25
CA ASP A 197 18.13 13.95 0.32
C ASP A 197 18.58 13.69 1.77
#